data_AF-A0A2W4LFI7-F1
#
_entry.id   AF-A0A2W4LFI7-F1
#
_cell.length_a   1.000
_cell.length_b   1.000
_cell.length_c   1.000
_cell.angle_alpha   90.00
_cell.angle_beta   90.00
_cell.angle_gamma   90.00
#
_symmetry.space_group_name_H-M   'P 1'
#
loop_
_entity.id
_entity.type
_entity.pdbx_description
1 polymer ?
#
loop_
_entity_poly.entity_id
_entity_poly.type
_entity_poly.pdbx_seq_one_letter_code
_entity_poly.pdbx_strand_id
1 'polypeptide(L)'
;MRILYLDPFHGGSHAAVAEGFARHSRHDVTLLTLSIAGGWRWRMRGAAVTLARMLRERAQERYDLIVATDMLDLATFLGLTRELTSGTPVALYMHENQLTYPLPPGRTRDLAFPWINYTSALAADALLFNSAFHRRAFLEALPGLPGRYHDHRELDLIDAIAAKSVVLYPGVDLARLDEGHDGGNGPASVPYTTSKAATEGDR
;
A
#
# COMPACT_ATOMS: atom_id res chain seq x y z
N MET A 1 -15.47 -10.15 -13.70
CA MET A 1 -14.00 -10.19 -13.76
C MET A 1 -13.50 -11.07 -12.64
N ARG A 2 -12.40 -11.78 -12.87
CA ARG A 2 -11.61 -12.49 -11.86
C ARG A 2 -10.41 -11.63 -11.51
N ILE A 3 -10.28 -11.26 -10.25
CA ILE A 3 -9.25 -10.35 -9.75
C ILE A 3 -8.33 -11.13 -8.82
N LEU A 4 -7.03 -11.06 -9.08
CA LEU A 4 -6.01 -11.52 -8.15
C LEU A 4 -5.59 -10.33 -7.28
N TYR A 5 -5.83 -10.42 -5.98
CA TYR A 5 -5.40 -9.40 -5.02
C TYR A 5 -4.19 -9.91 -4.23
N LEU A 6 -3.06 -9.24 -4.34
CA LEU A 6 -1.79 -9.58 -3.71
C LEU A 6 -1.59 -8.70 -2.48
N ASP A 7 -1.62 -9.31 -1.29
CA ASP A 7 -1.31 -8.63 -0.03
C ASP A 7 -0.20 -9.35 0.75
N PRO A 8 1.08 -8.95 0.56
CA PRO A 8 2.19 -9.59 1.24
C PRO A 8 2.27 -9.24 2.73
N PHE A 9 1.48 -8.30 3.25
CA PHE A 9 1.49 -7.89 4.66
C PHE A 9 0.07 -7.91 5.25
N HIS A 10 -0.60 -9.05 5.08
CA HIS A 10 -2.01 -9.23 5.43
C HIS A 10 -2.21 -9.31 6.95
N GLY A 11 -2.56 -8.16 7.53
CA GLY A 11 -2.98 -7.99 8.91
C GLY A 11 -3.47 -6.57 9.17
N GLY A 12 -4.15 -6.34 10.30
CA GLY A 12 -4.64 -5.01 10.67
C GLY A 12 -5.43 -4.34 9.55
N SER A 13 -5.05 -3.10 9.22
CA SER A 13 -5.74 -2.30 8.18
C SER A 13 -5.55 -2.83 6.76
N HIS A 14 -4.44 -3.53 6.46
CA HIS A 14 -4.23 -4.16 5.14
C HIS A 14 -5.25 -5.27 4.90
N ALA A 15 -5.37 -6.18 5.88
CA ALA A 15 -6.35 -7.26 5.83
C ALA A 15 -7.79 -6.72 5.74
N ALA A 16 -8.11 -5.68 6.51
CA ALA A 16 -9.44 -5.06 6.48
C ALA A 16 -9.80 -4.52 5.09
N VAL A 17 -8.87 -3.87 4.40
CA VAL A 17 -9.08 -3.38 3.03
C VAL A 17 -9.21 -4.54 2.04
N ALA A 18 -8.29 -5.51 2.06
CA ALA A 18 -8.27 -6.62 1.12
C ALA A 18 -9.53 -7.51 1.26
N GLU A 19 -9.89 -7.89 2.50
CA GLU A 19 -11.08 -8.68 2.79
C GLU A 19 -12.37 -7.91 2.54
N GLY A 20 -12.40 -6.61 2.87
CA GLY A 20 -13.52 -5.74 2.58
C GLY A 20 -13.75 -5.60 1.07
N PHE A 21 -12.68 -5.43 0.29
CA PHE A 21 -12.73 -5.42 -1.17
C PHE A 21 -13.26 -6.75 -1.72
N ALA A 22 -12.73 -7.89 -1.27
CA ALA A 22 -13.19 -9.19 -1.72
C ALA A 22 -14.66 -9.46 -1.39
N ARG A 23 -15.09 -9.10 -0.17
CA ARG A 23 -16.45 -9.36 0.33
C ARG A 23 -17.52 -8.52 -0.35
N HIS A 24 -17.22 -7.25 -0.66
CA HIS A 24 -18.21 -6.30 -1.18
C HIS A 24 -18.06 -6.03 -2.69
N SER A 25 -17.11 -6.69 -3.34
CA SER A 25 -16.96 -6.59 -4.79
C SER A 25 -18.03 -7.42 -5.51
N ARG A 26 -18.52 -6.90 -6.63
CA ARG A 26 -19.31 -7.66 -7.61
C ARG A 26 -18.48 -8.60 -8.50
N HIS A 27 -17.17 -8.65 -8.26
CA HIS A 27 -16.20 -9.43 -9.02
C HIS A 27 -15.73 -10.64 -8.20
N ASP A 28 -15.23 -11.66 -8.88
CA ASP A 28 -14.60 -12.82 -8.23
C ASP A 28 -13.19 -12.41 -7.79
N VAL A 29 -12.95 -12.32 -6.48
CA VAL A 29 -11.68 -11.85 -5.92
C VAL A 29 -10.96 -13.00 -5.23
N THR A 30 -9.79 -13.36 -5.74
CA THR A 30 -8.86 -14.29 -5.09
C THR A 30 -7.81 -13.50 -4.33
N LEU A 31 -7.77 -13.67 -3.00
CA LEU A 31 -6.72 -13.10 -2.16
C LEU A 31 -5.51 -14.05 -2.11
N LEU A 32 -4.33 -13.55 -2.48
CA LEU A 32 -3.05 -14.26 -2.31
C LEU A 32 -2.17 -13.47 -1.35
N THR A 33 -2.07 -14.00 -0.13
CA THR A 33 -1.66 -13.19 1.02
C THR A 33 -0.53 -13.83 1.81
N LEU A 34 0.23 -13.01 2.53
CA LEU A 34 1.20 -13.48 3.53
C LEU A 34 0.97 -12.76 4.85
N SER A 35 1.11 -13.47 5.97
CA SER A 35 0.88 -12.89 7.31
C SER A 35 1.95 -11.85 7.69
N ILE A 36 1.63 -10.97 8.63
CA ILE A 36 2.57 -9.96 9.15
C ILE A 36 3.78 -10.54 9.93
N ALA A 37 3.75 -11.84 10.27
CA ALA A 37 4.75 -12.49 11.13
C ALA A 37 6.19 -12.43 10.57
N GLY A 38 6.34 -12.29 9.24
CA GLY A 38 7.67 -12.10 8.62
C GLY A 38 8.28 -10.72 8.86
N GLY A 39 7.51 -9.76 9.35
CA GLY A 39 7.91 -8.37 9.48
C GLY A 39 7.89 -7.61 8.14
N TRP A 40 7.53 -6.34 8.20
CA TRP A 40 7.27 -5.51 7.01
C TRP A 40 8.47 -5.46 6.04
N ARG A 41 9.70 -5.37 6.56
CA ARG A 41 10.93 -5.33 5.74
C ARG A 41 11.10 -6.60 4.91
N TRP A 42 10.84 -7.75 5.51
CA TRP A 42 10.92 -9.01 4.78
C TRP A 42 9.76 -9.17 3.80
N ARG A 43 8.57 -8.67 4.13
CA ARG A 43 7.45 -8.68 3.18
C ARG A 43 7.71 -7.85 1.94
N MET A 44 8.32 -6.67 2.08
CA MET A 44 8.71 -5.88 0.91
C MET A 44 9.79 -6.52 0.04
N ARG A 45 10.70 -7.33 0.61
CA ARG A 45 11.81 -7.96 -0.15
C ARG A 45 11.48 -9.37 -0.64
N GLY A 46 11.07 -10.25 0.25
CA GLY A 46 10.93 -11.69 -0.01
C GLY A 46 9.55 -12.12 -0.50
N ALA A 47 8.52 -11.27 -0.37
CA ALA A 47 7.18 -11.70 -0.74
C ALA A 47 7.00 -11.89 -2.24
N ALA A 48 7.68 -11.12 -3.08
CA ALA A 48 7.62 -11.28 -4.54
C ALA A 48 7.96 -12.72 -4.96
N VAL A 49 9.02 -13.29 -4.37
CA VAL A 49 9.44 -14.69 -4.62
C VAL A 49 8.40 -15.68 -4.12
N THR A 50 7.89 -15.47 -2.90
CA THR A 50 6.93 -16.38 -2.27
C THR A 50 5.60 -16.39 -3.02
N LEU A 51 5.06 -15.21 -3.33
CA LEU A 51 3.81 -15.05 -4.07
C LEU A 51 3.94 -15.53 -5.52
N ALA A 52 5.09 -15.35 -6.16
CA ALA A 52 5.34 -15.89 -7.50
C ALA A 52 5.24 -17.43 -7.52
N ARG A 53 5.85 -18.11 -6.53
CA ARG A 53 5.68 -19.58 -6.37
C ARG A 53 4.20 -19.95 -6.19
N MET A 54 3.50 -19.25 -5.29
CA MET A 54 2.08 -19.53 -5.01
C MET A 54 1.18 -19.28 -6.22
N LEU A 55 1.48 -18.28 -7.05
CA LEU A 55 0.76 -18.04 -8.31
C LEU A 55 0.99 -19.17 -9.31
N ARG A 56 2.21 -19.70 -9.42
CA ARG A 56 2.51 -20.84 -10.30
C ARG A 56 1.81 -22.12 -9.90
N GLU A 57 1.62 -22.35 -8.61
CA GLU A 57 0.78 -23.46 -8.11
C GLU A 57 -0.67 -23.34 -8.58
N ARG A 58 -1.08 -22.14 -9.01
CA ARG A 58 -2.40 -21.80 -9.55
C ARG A 58 -2.36 -21.47 -11.04
N ALA A 59 -1.36 -21.94 -11.79
CA ALA A 59 -1.17 -21.58 -13.20
C ALA A 59 -2.34 -21.93 -14.14
N GLN A 60 -3.30 -22.74 -13.70
CA GLN A 60 -4.53 -23.03 -14.45
C GLN A 60 -5.60 -21.95 -14.28
N GLU A 61 -5.49 -21.12 -13.24
CA GLU A 61 -6.35 -19.96 -13.03
C GLU A 61 -6.00 -18.85 -14.03
N ARG A 62 -6.98 -18.01 -14.37
CA ARG A 62 -6.81 -16.83 -15.22
C ARG A 62 -7.46 -15.65 -14.52
N TYR A 63 -6.76 -14.52 -14.54
CA TYR A 63 -7.21 -13.27 -13.94
C TYR A 63 -7.28 -12.18 -14.99
N ASP A 64 -8.36 -11.40 -14.91
CA ASP A 64 -8.60 -10.25 -15.78
C ASP A 64 -7.88 -8.99 -15.26
N LEU A 65 -7.51 -8.99 -13.98
CA LEU A 65 -6.84 -7.89 -13.28
C LEU A 65 -6.01 -8.42 -12.11
N ILE A 66 -4.83 -7.84 -11.93
CA ILE A 66 -4.03 -8.00 -10.71
C ILE A 66 -4.10 -6.69 -9.92
N VAL A 67 -4.40 -6.78 -8.63
CA VAL A 67 -4.26 -5.67 -7.68
C VAL A 67 -3.18 -6.07 -6.70
N ALA A 68 -2.17 -5.23 -6.47
CA ALA A 68 -1.14 -5.45 -5.47
C ALA A 68 -1.09 -4.28 -4.49
N THR A 69 -0.75 -4.53 -3.23
CA THR A 69 -0.46 -3.45 -2.28
C THR A 69 0.98 -2.94 -2.44
N ASP A 70 1.25 -1.72 -2.00
CA ASP A 70 2.58 -1.09 -2.02
C ASP A 70 3.67 -1.83 -1.23
N MET A 71 3.24 -2.79 -0.41
CA MET A 71 4.12 -3.69 0.33
C MET A 71 4.75 -4.78 -0.54
N LEU A 72 4.35 -4.91 -1.81
CA LEU A 72 4.96 -5.84 -2.76
C LEU A 72 6.01 -5.14 -3.63
N ASP A 73 7.18 -5.78 -3.77
CA ASP A 73 8.04 -5.53 -4.93
C ASP A 73 7.38 -6.11 -6.19
N LEU A 74 6.50 -5.29 -6.78
CA LEU A 74 5.66 -5.64 -7.90
C LEU A 74 6.49 -5.85 -9.17
N ALA A 75 7.51 -5.02 -9.39
CA ALA A 75 8.38 -5.15 -10.54
C ALA A 75 9.09 -6.52 -10.54
N THR A 76 9.62 -6.93 -9.39
CA THR A 76 10.21 -8.27 -9.22
C THR A 76 9.16 -9.37 -9.39
N PHE A 77 7.98 -9.23 -8.78
CA PHE A 77 6.90 -10.22 -8.91
C PHE A 77 6.50 -10.45 -10.38
N LEU A 78 6.28 -9.37 -11.14
CA LEU A 78 5.91 -9.45 -12.55
C LEU A 78 7.04 -10.03 -13.40
N GLY A 79 8.30 -9.65 -13.14
CA GLY A 79 9.46 -10.25 -13.80
C GLY A 79 9.56 -11.76 -13.54
N LEU A 80 9.27 -12.20 -12.31
CA LEU A 80 9.27 -13.60 -11.91
C LEU A 80 8.04 -14.38 -12.36
N THR A 81 7.00 -13.74 -12.91
CA THR A 81 5.74 -14.41 -13.28
C THR A 81 5.25 -14.04 -14.67
N ARG A 82 6.12 -13.47 -15.51
CA ARG A 82 5.77 -12.90 -16.82
C ARG A 82 5.01 -13.88 -17.72
N GLU A 83 5.34 -15.16 -17.63
CA GLU A 83 4.67 -16.25 -18.33
C GLU A 83 3.18 -16.40 -17.97
N LEU A 84 2.78 -15.91 -16.79
CA LEU A 84 1.40 -15.92 -16.30
C LEU A 84 0.74 -14.53 -16.34
N THR A 85 1.51 -13.44 -16.26
CA THR A 85 0.99 -12.09 -15.98
C THR A 85 1.11 -11.09 -17.14
N SER A 86 1.87 -11.40 -18.20
CA SER A 86 2.19 -10.43 -19.27
C SER A 86 0.99 -9.83 -20.03
N GLY A 87 -0.17 -10.49 -20.03
CA GLY A 87 -1.40 -10.00 -20.67
C GLY A 87 -2.43 -9.44 -19.69
N THR A 88 -2.13 -9.39 -18.40
CA THR A 88 -3.09 -9.01 -17.36
C THR A 88 -2.76 -7.60 -16.85
N PRO A 89 -3.70 -6.64 -16.94
CA PRO A 89 -3.53 -5.32 -16.35
C PRO A 89 -3.25 -5.38 -14.84
N VAL A 90 -2.46 -4.44 -14.34
CA VAL A 90 -2.00 -4.39 -12.95
C VAL A 90 -2.27 -3.03 -12.31
N ALA A 91 -2.99 -3.03 -11.20
CA ALA A 91 -3.15 -1.86 -10.35
C ALA A 91 -2.34 -2.00 -9.06
N LEU A 92 -1.64 -0.93 -8.66
CA LEU A 92 -0.93 -0.84 -7.38
C LEU A 92 -1.73 0.04 -6.42
N TYR A 93 -2.15 -0.54 -5.29
CA TYR A 93 -2.83 0.16 -4.21
C TYR A 93 -1.83 0.61 -3.15
N MET A 94 -1.63 1.92 -3.07
CA MET A 94 -0.76 2.62 -2.13
C MET A 94 -1.53 2.85 -0.81
N HIS A 95 -1.42 1.88 0.09
CA HIS A 95 -1.97 1.93 1.44
C HIS A 95 -1.08 2.74 2.37
N GLU A 96 0.23 2.62 2.18
CA GLU A 96 1.24 3.49 2.77
C GLU A 96 2.29 3.88 1.72
N ASN A 97 3.29 4.69 2.11
CA ASN A 97 4.44 4.92 1.26
C ASN A 97 5.71 5.02 2.10
N GLN A 98 6.75 4.32 1.67
CA GLN A 98 8.02 4.30 2.39
C GLN A 98 8.85 5.58 2.13
N LEU A 99 8.44 6.40 1.17
CA LEU A 99 9.12 7.64 0.77
C LEU A 99 8.82 8.84 1.69
N THR A 100 7.73 8.83 2.44
CA THR A 100 7.35 9.91 3.35
C THR A 100 6.90 9.39 4.71
N TYR A 101 6.92 8.06 4.92
CA TYR A 101 6.59 7.49 6.22
C TYR A 101 7.43 8.13 7.34
N PRO A 102 6.81 8.57 8.45
CA PRO A 102 7.52 9.17 9.56
C PRO A 102 8.60 8.25 10.14
N LEU A 103 9.79 8.80 10.35
CA LEU A 103 10.88 8.10 11.01
C LEU A 103 11.02 8.58 12.46
N PRO A 104 11.32 7.67 13.42
CA PRO A 104 11.72 8.08 14.75
C PRO A 104 12.98 8.97 14.72
N PRO A 105 13.19 9.84 15.73
CA PRO A 105 14.41 10.63 15.84
C PRO A 105 15.67 9.75 15.75
N GLY A 106 16.69 10.24 15.03
CA GLY A 106 17.97 9.54 14.87
C GLY A 106 17.98 8.37 13.88
N ARG A 107 16.87 8.10 13.18
CA ARG A 107 16.81 7.06 12.13
C ARG A 107 17.00 7.67 10.74
N THR A 108 17.89 7.07 9.97
CA THR A 108 18.02 7.34 8.54
C THR A 108 17.09 6.42 7.74
N ARG A 109 16.50 6.96 6.67
CA ARG A 109 15.68 6.19 5.73
C ARG A 109 16.54 5.16 5.00
N ASP A 110 16.13 3.90 5.03
CA ASP A 110 16.64 2.91 4.08
C ASP A 110 15.94 3.14 2.72
N LEU A 111 16.69 3.67 1.75
CA LEU A 111 16.15 4.03 0.43
C LEU A 111 15.78 2.81 -0.43
N ALA A 112 16.14 1.59 -0.02
CA ALA A 112 15.72 0.39 -0.74
C ALA A 112 14.19 0.22 -0.75
N PHE A 113 13.48 0.63 0.30
CA PHE A 113 12.01 0.49 0.36
C PHE A 113 11.25 1.54 -0.46
N PRO A 114 11.61 2.85 -0.42
CA PRO A 114 11.13 3.81 -1.40
C PRO A 114 11.44 3.40 -2.85
N TRP A 115 12.59 2.78 -3.08
CA TRP A 115 12.96 2.28 -4.41
C TRP A 115 12.00 1.19 -4.90
N ILE A 116 11.61 0.26 -4.02
CA ILE A 116 10.56 -0.72 -4.30
C ILE A 116 9.24 -0.03 -4.66
N ASN A 117 8.79 0.97 -3.89
CA ASN A 117 7.56 1.70 -4.25
C ASN A 117 7.69 2.41 -5.61
N TYR A 118 8.85 2.99 -5.94
CA TYR A 118 9.10 3.65 -7.21
C TYR A 118 9.08 2.69 -8.40
N THR A 119 9.79 1.56 -8.33
CA THR A 119 9.82 0.58 -9.43
C THR A 119 8.47 -0.13 -9.58
N SER A 120 7.77 -0.41 -8.48
CA SER A 120 6.39 -0.90 -8.50
C SER A 120 5.44 0.11 -9.16
N ALA A 121 5.60 1.41 -8.87
CA ALA A 121 4.81 2.47 -9.52
C ALA A 121 5.07 2.54 -11.02
N LEU A 122 6.31 2.36 -11.47
CA LEU A 122 6.63 2.30 -12.89
C LEU A 122 5.96 1.09 -13.57
N ALA A 123 6.01 -0.09 -12.91
CA ALA A 123 5.54 -1.35 -13.47
C ALA A 123 4.00 -1.50 -13.52
N ALA A 124 3.25 -0.78 -12.69
CA ALA A 124 1.79 -0.85 -12.65
C ALA A 124 1.14 -0.05 -13.79
N ASP A 125 -0.03 -0.47 -14.28
CA ASP A 125 -0.84 0.27 -15.25
C ASP A 125 -1.64 1.40 -14.57
N ALA A 126 -2.00 1.23 -13.30
CA ALA A 126 -2.71 2.22 -12.50
C ALA A 126 -2.17 2.29 -11.07
N LEU A 127 -2.15 3.49 -10.49
CA LEU A 127 -1.82 3.71 -9.09
C LEU A 127 -3.03 4.24 -8.34
N LEU A 128 -3.37 3.58 -7.25
CA LEU A 128 -4.53 3.89 -6.43
C LEU A 128 -4.05 4.33 -5.05
N PHE A 129 -4.26 5.59 -4.68
CA PHE A 129 -3.87 6.11 -3.38
C PHE A 129 -5.07 6.16 -2.43
N ASN A 130 -4.85 5.75 -1.19
CA ASN A 130 -5.87 5.77 -0.14
C ASN A 130 -6.42 7.18 0.20
N SER A 131 -5.75 8.25 -0.24
CA SER A 131 -6.17 9.64 -0.05
C SER A 131 -5.50 10.61 -1.03
N ALA A 132 -6.12 11.77 -1.23
CA ALA A 132 -5.52 12.87 -2.01
C ALA A 132 -4.23 13.41 -1.36
N PHE A 133 -4.18 13.44 -0.02
CA PHE A 133 -2.98 13.83 0.72
C PHE A 133 -1.83 12.88 0.42
N HIS A 134 -2.06 11.57 0.52
CA HIS A 134 -1.06 10.55 0.25
C HIS A 134 -0.53 10.65 -1.19
N ARG A 135 -1.42 10.74 -2.19
CA ARG A 135 -1.03 10.92 -3.59
C ARG A 135 -0.10 12.12 -3.78
N ARG A 136 -0.48 13.27 -3.23
CA ARG A 136 0.33 14.50 -3.32
C ARG A 136 1.69 14.33 -2.63
N ALA A 137 1.69 13.84 -1.38
CA ALA A 137 2.91 13.66 -0.60
C ALA A 137 3.91 12.73 -1.30
N PHE A 138 3.43 11.65 -1.92
CA PHE A 138 4.27 10.74 -2.69
C PHE A 138 4.85 11.43 -3.93
N LEU A 139 4.00 12.04 -4.78
CA LEU A 139 4.43 12.65 -6.04
C LEU A 139 5.37 13.85 -5.84
N GLU A 140 5.15 14.67 -4.81
CA GLU A 140 6.04 15.80 -4.48
C GLU A 140 7.41 15.34 -3.98
N ALA A 141 7.46 14.24 -3.23
CA ALA A 141 8.72 13.70 -2.70
C ALA A 141 9.49 12.86 -3.74
N LEU A 142 8.78 12.26 -4.71
CA LEU A 142 9.35 11.28 -5.65
C LEU A 142 10.56 11.79 -6.44
N PRO A 143 10.60 13.02 -6.97
CA PRO A 143 11.79 13.54 -7.67
C PRO A 143 13.07 13.49 -6.85
N GLY A 144 12.95 13.62 -5.53
CA GLY A 144 14.08 13.56 -4.61
C GLY A 144 14.68 12.18 -4.42
N LEU A 145 14.08 11.10 -4.94
CA LEU A 145 14.64 9.74 -4.87
C LEU A 145 15.66 9.49 -5.99
N PRO A 146 15.29 9.46 -7.30
CA PRO A 146 16.27 9.34 -8.37
C PRO A 146 17.12 10.61 -8.52
N GLY A 147 16.62 11.77 -8.08
CA GLY A 147 17.33 13.05 -8.05
C GLY A 147 18.66 13.05 -7.29
N ARG A 148 18.89 12.07 -6.41
CA ARG A 148 20.10 11.89 -5.61
C ARG A 148 21.29 11.32 -6.38
N TYR A 149 21.04 10.72 -7.54
CA TYR A 149 22.07 10.06 -8.34
C TYR A 149 22.61 10.98 -9.44
N HIS A 150 23.78 10.67 -9.97
CA HIS A 150 24.54 11.61 -10.80
C HIS A 150 24.01 11.77 -12.22
N ASP A 151 23.56 10.69 -12.85
CA ASP A 151 23.16 10.66 -14.27
C ASP A 151 21.90 9.78 -14.46
N HIS A 152 21.25 9.89 -15.62
CA HIS A 152 20.09 9.09 -16.03
C HIS A 152 19.02 8.98 -14.95
N ARG A 153 18.59 10.14 -14.46
CA ARG A 153 17.66 10.24 -13.33
C ARG A 153 16.21 10.00 -13.73
N GLU A 154 15.91 9.95 -15.03
CA GLU A 154 14.59 9.62 -15.59
C GLU A 154 13.42 10.38 -14.91
N LEU A 155 13.62 11.68 -14.63
CA LEU A 155 12.65 12.49 -13.85
C LEU A 155 11.32 12.69 -14.59
N ASP A 156 11.33 12.59 -15.91
CA ASP A 156 10.15 12.60 -16.77
C ASP A 156 9.22 11.39 -16.53
N LEU A 157 9.75 10.26 -16.04
CA LEU A 157 8.91 9.12 -15.66
C LEU A 157 7.98 9.42 -14.47
N ILE A 158 8.25 10.49 -13.71
CA ILE A 158 7.40 10.91 -12.60
C ILE A 158 6.08 11.46 -13.13
N ASP A 159 6.08 12.16 -14.26
CA ASP A 159 4.85 12.63 -14.90
C ASP A 159 4.02 11.46 -15.42
N ALA A 160 4.68 10.43 -15.95
CA ALA A 160 4.00 9.18 -16.34
C ALA A 160 3.35 8.47 -15.15
N ILE A 161 4.03 8.43 -13.99
CA ILE A 161 3.44 7.92 -12.73
C ILE A 161 2.25 8.80 -12.31
N ALA A 162 2.39 10.12 -12.35
CA ALA A 162 1.34 11.06 -11.95
C ALA A 162 0.08 10.92 -12.82
N ALA A 163 0.24 10.71 -14.13
CA ALA A 163 -0.85 10.57 -15.10
C ALA A 163 -1.73 9.34 -14.84
N LYS A 164 -1.16 8.24 -14.35
CA LYS A 164 -1.89 7.01 -13.99
C LYS A 164 -2.28 6.91 -12.51
N SER A 165 -2.06 7.98 -11.73
CA SER A 165 -2.33 8.01 -10.29
C SER A 165 -3.69 8.63 -9.97
N VAL A 166 -4.55 7.87 -9.30
CA VAL A 166 -5.88 8.29 -8.85
C VAL A 166 -6.08 8.03 -7.35
N VAL A 167 -7.12 8.65 -6.77
CA VAL A 167 -7.49 8.42 -5.36
C VAL A 167 -8.60 7.38 -5.30
N LEU A 168 -8.39 6.35 -4.50
CA LEU A 168 -9.39 5.35 -4.12
C LEU A 168 -9.35 5.20 -2.61
N TYR A 169 -10.35 5.74 -1.93
CA TYR A 169 -10.41 5.68 -0.46
C TYR A 169 -10.60 4.23 0.02
N PRO A 170 -10.00 3.87 1.17
CA PRO A 170 -10.21 2.55 1.76
C PRO A 170 -11.68 2.41 2.17
N GLY A 171 -12.29 1.27 1.84
CA GLY A 171 -13.60 0.92 2.38
C GLY A 171 -13.49 0.69 3.89
N VAL A 172 -14.31 1.39 4.67
CA VAL A 172 -14.40 1.21 6.12
C VAL A 172 -15.77 0.63 6.44
N ASP A 173 -15.79 -0.49 7.17
CA ASP A 173 -17.01 -1.04 7.73
C ASP A 173 -17.39 -0.26 8.99
N LEU A 174 -18.46 0.54 8.89
CA LEU A 174 -18.94 1.39 9.97
C LEU A 174 -20.00 0.71 10.84
N ALA A 175 -20.42 -0.53 10.53
CA ALA A 175 -21.48 -1.21 11.28
C ALA A 175 -21.17 -1.33 12.78
N ARG A 176 -19.88 -1.47 13.15
CA ARG A 176 -19.43 -1.52 14.55
C ARG A 176 -19.57 -0.18 15.29
N LEU A 177 -19.71 0.93 14.58
CA LEU A 177 -19.98 2.26 15.16
C LEU A 177 -21.49 2.50 15.35
N ASP A 178 -22.32 1.76 14.61
CA ASP A 178 -23.77 1.80 14.74
C ASP A 178 -24.24 1.04 16.00
N GLU A 179 -23.53 -0.01 16.41
CA GLU A 179 -23.79 -0.79 17.65
C GLU A 179 -23.63 0.04 18.96
N GLY A 180 -23.05 1.25 18.88
CA GLY A 180 -22.88 2.16 20.02
C GLY A 180 -23.99 3.21 20.18
N HIS A 181 -25.00 3.22 19.30
CA HIS A 181 -26.08 4.23 19.27
C HIS A 181 -27.43 3.75 19.83
N ASP A 182 -27.45 2.71 20.67
CA ASP A 182 -28.63 2.38 21.46
C ASP A 182 -28.78 3.33 22.65
N GLY A 183 -29.41 4.49 22.42
CA GLY A 183 -30.42 5.13 23.29
C GLY A 183 -30.15 5.37 24.79
N GLY A 184 -28.95 5.19 25.31
CA GLY A 184 -28.62 5.34 26.73
C GLY A 184 -28.05 6.71 27.04
N ASN A 185 -28.73 7.46 27.90
CA ASN A 185 -28.30 8.73 28.51
C ASN A 185 -26.84 8.64 29.03
N GLY A 186 -25.85 9.01 28.20
CA GLY A 186 -24.43 9.04 28.54
C GLY A 186 -24.04 10.38 29.18
N PRO A 187 -23.09 10.41 30.13
CA PRO A 187 -22.81 11.60 30.92
C PRO A 187 -22.22 12.72 30.04
N ALA A 188 -22.54 13.95 30.42
CA ALA A 188 -22.17 15.18 29.72
C ALA A 188 -20.71 15.20 29.25
N SER A 189 -20.53 15.67 28.02
CA SER A 189 -19.24 15.94 27.37
C SER A 189 -18.26 16.63 28.31
N VAL A 190 -17.13 15.98 28.58
CA VAL A 190 -16.00 16.62 29.25
C VAL A 190 -15.32 17.54 28.22
N PRO A 191 -15.21 18.86 28.46
CA PRO A 191 -14.60 19.78 27.52
C PRO A 191 -13.10 19.50 27.42
N TYR A 192 -12.59 19.56 26.18
CA TYR A 192 -11.18 19.42 25.87
C TYR A 192 -10.42 20.65 26.39
N THR A 193 -9.82 20.57 27.58
CA THR A 193 -8.92 21.60 28.07
C THR A 193 -7.53 21.42 27.45
N THR A 194 -7.15 22.35 26.59
CA THR A 194 -5.76 22.57 26.17
C THR A 194 -4.91 22.93 27.39
N SER A 195 -4.07 22.01 27.85
CA SER A 195 -3.02 22.31 28.83
C SER A 195 -1.68 22.53 28.11
N LYS A 196 -1.31 23.80 27.95
CA LYS A 196 0.10 24.20 27.93
C LYS A 196 0.64 24.07 29.35
N ALA A 197 1.71 23.30 29.54
CA ALA A 197 2.68 23.56 30.59
C ALA A 197 4.05 23.01 30.18
N ALA A 198 5.02 23.90 30.16
CA ALA A 198 6.43 23.61 30.13
C ALA A 198 6.87 22.94 31.43
N THR A 199 7.92 22.12 31.36
CA THR A 199 8.96 22.05 32.40
C THR A 199 10.24 21.48 31.80
N GLU A 200 11.30 22.28 31.90
CA GLU A 200 12.72 21.88 31.89
C GLU A 200 13.01 20.83 32.98
N GLY A 201 14.08 20.05 32.81
CA GLY A 201 14.64 19.24 33.89
C GLY A 201 15.55 18.08 33.47
N ASP A 202 16.75 18.43 33.00
CA ASP A 202 18.05 17.82 33.32
C ASP A 202 18.11 16.34 33.81
N ARG A 203 18.65 15.45 32.95
CA ARG A 203 19.79 14.53 33.19
C ARG A 203 20.02 13.58 32.01
#